data_AF-A0A7W6WHJ8-F1
#
_entry.id   AF-A0A7W6WHJ8-F1
#
_cell.length_a   1.000
_cell.length_b   1.000
_cell.length_c   1.000
_cell.angle_alpha   90.00
_cell.angle_beta   90.00
_cell.angle_gamma   90.00
#
_symmetry.space_group_name_H-M   'P 1'
#
loop_
_entity.id
_entity.type
_entity.pdbx_description
1 polymer ?
#
loop_
_entity_poly.entity_id
_entity_poly.type
_entity_poly.pdbx_seq_one_letter_code
_entity_poly.pdbx_strand_id
1 'polypeptide(L)'
;MTFGPAFRSMLPDVRQTLVNVGKQRTAETRGDNRRRDPWIPDSLKEAEAASATDPDLLEAAAFYRESGYRHPNSTNRLLFVSYANLLGFDAFNLVPELLFQPLQVIVGGRRGTTGQYEAGQRLFDLSPADNKDFFVVEGAGHYDMYYKPEYVGPAIDRLTAFYSKYLPT
;
A
#
# COMPACT_ATOMS: atom_id res chain seq x y z
N MET A 1 4.90 -7.59 -0.35
CA MET A 1 5.64 -6.49 0.29
C MET A 1 4.80 -5.84 1.40
N THR A 2 5.25 -5.85 2.65
CA THR A 2 4.71 -4.90 3.67
C THR A 2 5.20 -3.50 3.36
N PHE A 3 4.43 -2.47 3.74
CA PHE A 3 4.76 -1.06 3.49
C PHE A 3 6.21 -0.71 3.91
N GLY A 4 6.74 -1.25 5.00
CA GLY A 4 8.12 -0.99 5.42
C GLY A 4 9.19 -1.51 4.47
N PRO A 5 9.26 -2.82 4.17
CA PRO A 5 10.18 -3.36 3.17
C PRO A 5 10.07 -2.70 1.79
N ALA A 6 8.84 -2.43 1.33
CA ALA A 6 8.61 -1.72 0.07
C ALA A 6 9.22 -0.32 0.09
N PHE A 7 8.93 0.43 1.15
CA PHE A 7 9.40 1.79 1.32
C PHE A 7 10.92 1.87 1.46
N ARG A 8 11.56 0.90 2.13
CA ARG A 8 13.03 0.79 2.20
C ARG A 8 13.66 0.62 0.83
N SER A 9 13.05 -0.16 -0.06
CA SER A 9 13.56 -0.35 -1.42
C SER A 9 13.34 0.86 -2.35
N MET A 10 12.37 1.71 -2.04
CA MET A 10 12.07 2.91 -2.83
C MET A 10 13.01 4.09 -2.50
N LEU A 11 13.67 4.05 -1.34
CA LEU A 11 14.55 5.14 -0.89
C LEU A 11 15.99 4.89 -1.35
N PRO A 12 16.68 5.91 -1.91
CA PRO A 12 18.05 5.76 -2.39
C PRO A 12 19.05 5.48 -1.26
N ASP A 13 18.82 6.05 -0.08
CA ASP A 13 19.62 5.80 1.12
C ASP A 13 18.74 5.92 2.38
N VAL A 14 18.44 4.78 2.99
CA VAL A 14 17.65 4.68 4.23
C VAL A 14 18.33 5.37 5.40
N ARG A 15 19.67 5.25 5.54
CA ARG A 15 20.41 5.84 6.67
C ARG A 15 20.41 7.36 6.56
N GLN A 16 20.72 7.88 5.38
CA GLN A 16 20.70 9.32 5.14
C GLN A 16 19.28 9.88 5.29
N THR A 17 18.26 9.13 4.87
CA THR A 17 16.86 9.50 5.10
C THR A 17 16.56 9.65 6.60
N LEU A 18 16.98 8.70 7.44
CA LEU A 18 16.79 8.79 8.90
C LEU A 18 17.54 10.00 9.51
N VAL A 19 18.77 10.29 9.05
CA VAL A 19 19.51 11.49 9.47
C VAL A 19 18.72 12.76 9.11
N ASN A 20 18.19 12.83 7.88
CA ASN A 20 17.39 13.96 7.43
C ASN A 20 16.08 14.11 8.22
N VAL A 21 15.42 12.99 8.56
CA VAL A 21 14.25 13.00 9.44
C VAL A 21 14.60 13.54 10.83
N GLY A 22 15.73 13.14 11.41
CA GLY A 22 16.20 13.65 12.70
C GLY A 22 16.43 15.17 12.69
N LYS A 23 17.05 15.68 11.62
CA LYS A 23 17.22 17.14 11.41
C LYS A 23 15.88 17.85 11.32
N GLN A 24 14.95 17.33 10.51
CA GLN A 24 13.61 17.91 10.35
C GLN A 24 12.83 17.94 11.68
N ARG A 25 12.86 16.85 12.46
CA ARG A 25 12.20 16.80 13.78
C ARG A 25 12.75 17.85 14.74
N THR A 26 14.06 18.06 14.72
CA THR A 26 14.72 19.10 15.54
C THR A 26 14.29 20.50 15.11
N ALA A 27 14.23 20.76 13.80
CA ALA A 27 13.77 22.02 13.24
C ALA A 27 12.31 22.32 13.64
N GLU A 28 11.40 21.36 13.47
CA GLU A 28 9.98 21.49 13.84
C GLU A 28 9.80 21.80 15.34
N THR A 29 10.61 21.18 16.20
CA THR A 29 10.59 21.45 17.65
C THR A 29 11.06 22.86 18.00
N ARG A 30 11.90 23.47 17.16
CA ARG A 30 12.40 24.84 17.31
C ARG A 30 11.47 25.89 16.70
N GLY A 31 10.32 25.48 16.15
CA GLY A 31 9.32 26.37 15.57
C GLY A 31 9.33 26.47 14.05
N ASP A 32 10.21 25.73 13.35
CA ASP A 32 10.18 25.69 11.88
C ASP A 32 8.95 24.94 11.34
N ASN A 33 8.63 25.22 10.07
CA ASN A 33 7.50 24.60 9.39
C ASN A 33 7.68 23.09 9.19
N ARG A 34 6.56 22.36 9.27
CA ARG A 34 6.52 20.93 8.95
C ARG A 34 6.71 20.71 7.46
N ARG A 35 7.63 19.82 7.10
CA ARG A 35 7.83 19.38 5.71
C ARG A 35 6.77 18.35 5.32
N ARG A 36 6.13 18.56 4.16
CA ARG A 36 5.18 17.64 3.57
C ARG A 36 5.61 17.27 2.15
N ASP A 37 5.79 15.98 1.91
CA ASP A 37 6.24 15.46 0.63
C ASP A 37 5.07 14.81 -0.14
N PRO A 38 5.08 14.89 -1.47
CA PRO A 38 4.16 14.10 -2.29
C PRO A 38 4.44 12.60 -2.14
N TRP A 39 3.39 11.78 -2.08
CA TRP A 39 3.54 10.32 -2.09
C TRP A 39 3.68 9.77 -3.52
N ILE A 40 2.94 10.36 -4.45
CA ILE A 40 2.99 10.13 -5.90
C ILE A 40 3.09 11.48 -6.62
N PRO A 41 3.46 11.54 -7.92
CA PRO A 41 3.34 12.77 -8.71
C PRO A 41 1.94 13.38 -8.60
N ASP A 42 1.82 14.71 -8.62
CA ASP A 42 0.52 15.37 -8.48
C ASP A 42 -0.32 15.34 -9.77
N SER A 43 0.27 14.94 -10.89
CA SER A 43 -0.39 14.71 -12.17
C SER A 43 0.42 13.73 -13.04
N LEU A 44 -0.21 13.18 -14.08
CA LEU A 44 0.46 12.40 -15.10
C LEU A 44 1.49 13.22 -15.87
N LYS A 45 1.23 14.53 -16.06
CA LYS A 45 2.18 15.46 -16.68
C LYS A 45 3.47 15.60 -15.85
N GLU A 46 3.36 15.68 -14.53
CA GLU A 46 4.53 15.69 -13.65
C GLU A 46 5.28 14.35 -13.68
N ALA A 47 4.55 13.24 -13.71
CA ALA A 47 5.14 11.91 -13.86
C ALA A 47 5.94 11.79 -15.16
N GLU A 48 5.38 12.26 -16.28
CA GLU A 48 6.04 12.31 -17.58
C GLU A 48 7.29 13.20 -17.55
N ALA A 49 7.21 14.40 -16.97
CA ALA A 49 8.35 15.30 -16.82
C ALA A 49 9.49 14.69 -15.99
N ALA A 50 9.15 13.81 -15.03
CA ALA A 50 10.10 13.02 -14.25
C ALA A 50 10.57 11.73 -14.95
N SER A 51 10.14 11.49 -16.20
CA SER A 51 10.42 10.26 -16.96
C SER A 51 9.97 8.98 -16.23
N ALA A 52 8.89 9.06 -15.45
CA ALA A 52 8.33 7.92 -14.74
C ALA A 52 7.69 6.94 -15.73
N THR A 53 8.12 5.68 -15.68
CA THR A 53 7.62 4.60 -16.54
C THR A 53 6.95 3.46 -15.78
N ASP A 54 6.97 3.51 -14.45
CA ASP A 54 6.36 2.49 -13.59
C ASP A 54 4.83 2.52 -13.76
N PRO A 55 4.21 1.45 -14.31
CA PRO A 55 2.77 1.41 -14.54
C PRO A 55 1.96 1.62 -13.25
N ASP A 56 2.41 1.06 -12.13
CA ASP A 56 1.70 1.21 -10.85
C ASP A 56 1.73 2.67 -10.40
N LEU A 57 2.85 3.39 -10.57
CA LEU A 57 2.93 4.81 -10.23
C LEU A 57 2.01 5.68 -11.09
N LEU A 58 1.95 5.38 -12.39
CA LEU A 58 1.09 6.09 -13.34
C LEU A 58 -0.40 5.80 -13.07
N GLU A 59 -0.76 4.55 -12.80
CA GLU A 59 -2.12 4.15 -12.40
C GLU A 59 -2.53 4.83 -11.07
N ALA A 60 -1.61 4.94 -10.10
CA ALA A 60 -1.84 5.66 -8.86
C ALA A 60 -2.16 7.14 -9.09
N ALA A 61 -1.35 7.82 -9.91
CA ALA A 61 -1.53 9.22 -10.25
C ALA A 61 -2.86 9.44 -10.99
N ALA A 62 -3.15 8.60 -11.99
CA ALA A 62 -4.42 8.62 -12.70
C ALA A 62 -5.61 8.47 -11.75
N PHE A 63 -5.58 7.49 -10.85
CA PHE A 63 -6.67 7.21 -9.91
C PHE A 63 -6.85 8.34 -8.87
N TYR A 64 -5.80 8.67 -8.13
CA TYR A 64 -5.91 9.58 -6.98
C TYR A 64 -5.91 11.07 -7.36
N ARG A 65 -5.37 11.44 -8.52
CA ARG A 65 -5.18 12.85 -8.89
C ARG A 65 -6.10 13.32 -10.00
N GLU A 66 -6.38 12.48 -10.99
CA GLU A 66 -7.07 12.90 -12.21
C GLU A 66 -8.46 12.27 -12.40
N SER A 67 -8.70 11.08 -11.86
CA SER A 67 -9.97 10.37 -12.02
C SER A 67 -11.16 11.07 -11.33
N GLY A 68 -12.37 10.61 -11.66
CA GLY A 68 -13.60 10.98 -10.97
C GLY A 68 -13.70 10.48 -9.52
N TYR A 69 -12.80 9.60 -9.09
CA TYR A 69 -12.73 9.08 -7.71
C TYR A 69 -11.83 9.92 -6.79
N ARG A 70 -11.21 11.00 -7.30
CA ARG A 70 -10.39 11.89 -6.47
C ARG A 70 -11.25 12.57 -5.40
N HIS A 71 -10.65 12.82 -4.23
CA HIS A 71 -11.33 13.47 -3.11
C HIS A 71 -10.44 14.55 -2.48
N PRO A 72 -10.95 15.74 -2.11
CA PRO A 72 -10.15 16.84 -1.55
C PRO A 72 -9.41 16.47 -0.26
N ASN A 73 -9.93 15.51 0.52
CA ASN A 73 -9.26 15.02 1.73
C ASN A 73 -8.12 14.02 1.45
N SER A 74 -8.00 13.49 0.23
CA SER A 74 -6.84 12.69 -0.20
C SER A 74 -5.78 13.62 -0.79
N THR A 75 -5.04 14.27 0.10
CA THR A 75 -4.17 15.41 -0.28
C THR A 75 -2.90 15.01 -1.02
N ASN A 76 -2.54 13.72 -1.04
CA ASN A 76 -1.24 13.25 -1.54
C ASN A 76 -0.05 13.90 -0.78
N ARG A 77 -0.19 14.20 0.51
CA ARG A 77 0.87 14.85 1.32
C ARG A 77 1.18 14.05 2.58
N LEU A 78 2.38 13.52 2.67
CA LEU A 78 2.91 12.84 3.84
C LEU A 78 3.83 13.77 4.64
N LEU A 79 3.70 13.78 5.97
CA LEU A 79 4.69 14.46 6.82
C LEU A 79 6.04 13.75 6.69
N PHE A 80 7.10 14.48 6.35
CA PHE A 80 8.41 13.88 6.13
C PHE A 80 8.93 13.13 7.37
N VAL A 81 8.61 13.62 8.57
CA VAL A 81 8.99 12.96 9.83
C VAL A 81 8.37 11.57 10.02
N SER A 82 7.27 11.25 9.32
CA SER A 82 6.65 9.92 9.33
C SER A 82 7.50 8.85 8.65
N TYR A 83 8.49 9.24 7.83
CA TYR A 83 9.37 8.28 7.15
C TYR A 83 10.11 7.39 8.15
N ALA A 84 10.48 7.90 9.33
CA ALA A 84 11.10 7.09 10.38
C ALA A 84 10.17 5.95 10.85
N ASN A 85 8.87 6.22 10.99
CA ASN A 85 7.89 5.21 11.39
C ASN A 85 7.65 4.21 10.26
N LEU A 86 7.49 4.68 9.02
CA LEU A 86 7.30 3.81 7.85
C LEU A 86 8.49 2.87 7.64
N LEU A 87 9.71 3.38 7.79
CA LEU A 87 10.94 2.59 7.68
C LEU A 87 11.02 1.48 8.73
N GLY A 88 10.54 1.73 9.96
CA GLY A 88 10.53 0.75 11.05
C GLY A 88 9.34 -0.20 11.04
N PHE A 89 8.29 0.11 10.27
CA PHE A 89 7.03 -0.62 10.30
C PHE A 89 7.12 -1.99 9.62
N ASP A 90 6.55 -3.02 10.26
CA ASP A 90 6.29 -4.31 9.64
C ASP A 90 4.89 -4.80 10.01
N ALA A 91 3.98 -4.83 9.03
CA ALA A 91 2.61 -5.28 9.26
C ALA A 91 2.51 -6.79 9.51
N PHE A 92 3.58 -7.56 9.25
CA PHE A 92 3.60 -9.01 9.46
C PHE A 92 4.30 -9.43 10.75
N ASN A 93 4.74 -8.46 11.55
CA ASN A 93 5.26 -8.74 12.88
C ASN A 93 4.18 -9.47 13.71
N LEU A 94 4.56 -10.61 14.30
CA LEU A 94 3.70 -11.48 15.11
C LEU A 94 2.55 -12.20 14.38
N VAL A 95 2.53 -12.22 13.04
CA VAL A 95 1.52 -13.00 12.29
C VAL A 95 1.55 -14.49 12.63
N PRO A 96 2.71 -15.18 12.69
CA PRO A 96 2.78 -16.59 13.07
C PRO A 96 2.20 -16.90 14.46
N GLU A 97 2.23 -15.94 15.38
CA GLU A 97 1.82 -16.11 16.77
C GLU A 97 0.37 -15.69 17.02
N LEU A 98 -0.12 -14.66 16.32
CA LEU A 98 -1.37 -13.97 16.70
C LEU A 98 -2.49 -14.05 15.64
N LEU A 99 -2.19 -14.37 14.37
CA LEU A 99 -3.18 -14.37 13.29
C LEU A 99 -3.68 -15.79 12.97
N PHE A 100 -4.36 -16.42 13.92
CA PHE A 100 -4.94 -17.77 13.79
C PHE A 100 -6.44 -17.77 13.42
N GLN A 101 -7.06 -16.59 13.36
CA GLN A 101 -8.45 -16.41 12.94
C GLN A 101 -8.64 -16.84 11.48
N PRO A 102 -9.86 -17.20 11.05
CA PRO A 102 -10.14 -17.42 9.64
C PRO A 102 -9.61 -16.27 8.78
N LEU A 103 -8.96 -16.60 7.67
CA LEU A 103 -8.22 -15.64 6.85
C LEU A 103 -8.58 -15.79 5.38
N GLN A 104 -9.14 -14.75 4.77
CA GLN A 104 -9.24 -14.63 3.32
C GLN A 104 -8.21 -13.60 2.84
N VAL A 105 -7.31 -14.03 1.96
CA VAL A 105 -6.41 -13.13 1.23
C VAL A 105 -6.89 -13.05 -0.22
N ILE A 106 -6.99 -11.83 -0.75
CA ILE A 106 -7.34 -11.57 -2.15
C ILE A 106 -6.27 -10.64 -2.75
N VAL A 107 -5.76 -11.02 -3.92
CA VAL A 107 -4.73 -10.25 -4.64
C VAL A 107 -5.09 -10.10 -6.11
N GLY A 108 -4.60 -9.04 -6.75
CA GLY A 108 -4.61 -8.94 -8.21
C GLY A 108 -3.54 -9.85 -8.82
N GLY A 109 -3.82 -10.52 -9.94
CA GLY A 109 -2.87 -11.43 -10.58
C GLY A 109 -1.69 -10.73 -11.27
N ARG A 110 -1.87 -9.47 -11.70
CA ARG A 110 -0.81 -8.70 -12.34
C ARG A 110 0.16 -8.16 -11.29
N ARG A 111 1.41 -8.63 -11.38
CA ARG A 111 2.51 -8.21 -10.49
C ARG A 111 3.03 -6.83 -10.89
N GLY A 112 3.47 -6.06 -9.89
CA GLY A 112 3.92 -4.69 -10.04
C GLY A 112 4.75 -4.22 -8.85
N THR A 113 5.20 -2.97 -8.87
CA THR A 113 6.08 -2.38 -7.86
C THR A 113 5.39 -2.14 -6.52
N THR A 114 4.05 -2.13 -6.49
CA THR A 114 3.25 -2.15 -5.26
C THR A 114 3.52 -3.40 -4.41
N GLY A 115 3.93 -4.51 -5.04
CA GLY A 115 4.26 -5.77 -4.38
C GLY A 115 3.08 -6.37 -3.60
N GLN A 116 1.85 -6.06 -4.01
CA GLN A 116 0.61 -6.50 -3.36
C GLN A 116 0.45 -8.02 -3.40
N TYR A 117 0.82 -8.66 -4.51
CA TYR A 117 0.73 -10.11 -4.67
C TYR A 117 1.67 -10.83 -3.69
N GLU A 118 2.94 -10.44 -3.68
CA GLU A 118 3.95 -10.99 -2.78
C GLU A 118 3.63 -10.67 -1.30
N ALA A 119 2.90 -9.58 -1.03
CA ALA A 119 2.42 -9.26 0.32
C ALA A 119 1.37 -10.25 0.76
N GLY A 120 0.34 -10.43 -0.07
CA GLY A 120 -0.75 -11.36 0.19
C GLY A 120 -0.22 -12.77 0.37
N GLN A 121 0.64 -13.24 -0.54
CA GLN A 121 1.20 -14.59 -0.45
C GLN A 121 1.98 -14.77 0.84
N ARG A 122 2.84 -13.81 1.20
CA ARG A 122 3.59 -13.87 2.46
C ARG A 122 2.68 -13.88 3.70
N LEU A 123 1.61 -13.08 3.72
CA LEU A 123 0.63 -13.10 4.82
C LEU A 123 -0.03 -14.48 4.93
N PHE A 124 -0.45 -15.04 3.80
CA PHE A 124 -1.06 -16.36 3.73
C PHE A 124 -0.11 -17.45 4.23
N ASP A 125 1.16 -17.41 3.82
CA ASP A 125 2.17 -18.40 4.22
C ASP A 125 2.52 -18.31 5.71
N LEU A 126 2.64 -17.09 6.24
CA LEU A 126 3.00 -16.86 7.65
C LEU A 126 1.87 -17.20 8.63
N SER A 127 0.60 -17.00 8.24
CA SER A 127 -0.52 -17.19 9.15
C SER A 127 -0.69 -18.66 9.55
N PRO A 128 -0.81 -18.98 10.85
CA PRO A 128 -1.08 -20.33 11.33
C PRO A 128 -2.56 -20.73 11.21
N ALA A 129 -3.43 -19.88 10.64
CA ALA A 129 -4.86 -20.15 10.57
C ALA A 129 -5.15 -21.46 9.81
N ASP A 130 -5.90 -22.35 10.45
CA ASP A 130 -6.37 -23.59 9.81
C ASP A 130 -7.38 -23.31 8.68
N ASN A 131 -8.15 -22.23 8.84
CA ASN A 131 -9.19 -21.81 7.92
C ASN A 131 -8.71 -20.62 7.11
N LYS A 132 -7.82 -20.84 6.14
CA LYS A 132 -7.32 -19.79 5.25
C LYS A 132 -7.54 -20.09 3.78
N ASP A 133 -7.80 -19.05 3.01
CA ASP A 133 -7.97 -19.11 1.56
C ASP A 133 -7.20 -17.98 0.85
N PHE A 134 -6.68 -18.29 -0.34
CA PHE A 134 -5.95 -17.36 -1.19
C PHE A 134 -6.62 -17.29 -2.55
N PHE A 135 -7.17 -16.13 -2.89
CA PHE A 135 -7.87 -15.92 -4.16
C PHE A 135 -7.14 -14.88 -5.01
N VAL A 136 -6.85 -15.26 -6.26
CA VAL A 136 -6.20 -14.39 -7.24
C VAL A 136 -7.24 -13.92 -8.24
N VAL A 137 -7.38 -12.60 -8.38
CA VAL A 137 -8.16 -12.00 -9.44
C VAL A 137 -7.28 -11.83 -10.67
N GLU A 138 -7.34 -12.82 -11.56
CA GLU A 138 -6.48 -12.88 -12.75
C GLU A 138 -6.61 -11.63 -13.64
N GLY A 139 -5.47 -11.15 -14.13
CA GLY A 139 -5.38 -9.96 -14.98
C GLY A 139 -5.49 -8.61 -14.25
N ALA A 140 -5.97 -8.56 -13.00
CA ALA A 140 -6.09 -7.31 -12.25
C ALA A 140 -4.72 -6.81 -11.73
N GLY A 141 -4.42 -5.53 -11.94
CA GLY A 141 -3.36 -4.80 -11.23
C GLY A 141 -3.80 -4.31 -9.84
N HIS A 142 -2.88 -3.63 -9.12
CA HIS A 142 -3.17 -3.15 -7.77
C HIS A 142 -4.33 -2.15 -7.72
N TYR A 143 -4.30 -1.12 -8.58
CA TYR A 143 -5.31 -0.07 -8.60
C TYR A 143 -6.60 -0.48 -9.33
N ASP A 144 -6.53 -1.49 -10.21
CA ASP A 144 -7.71 -2.07 -10.85
C ASP A 144 -8.70 -2.62 -9.81
N MET A 145 -8.16 -3.24 -8.75
CA MET A 145 -8.93 -3.80 -7.63
C MET A 145 -9.68 -2.74 -6.80
N TYR A 146 -9.49 -1.45 -7.06
CA TYR A 146 -10.15 -0.38 -6.29
C TYR A 146 -11.51 0.00 -6.86
N TYR A 147 -11.69 -0.12 -8.18
CA TYR A 147 -12.85 0.51 -8.83
C TYR A 147 -13.37 -0.18 -10.09
N LYS A 148 -12.60 -1.08 -10.72
CA LYS A 148 -13.04 -1.73 -11.96
C LYS A 148 -14.01 -2.87 -11.65
N PRO A 149 -15.30 -2.80 -12.03
CA PRO A 149 -16.32 -3.76 -11.62
C PRO A 149 -15.98 -5.21 -11.97
N GLU A 150 -15.31 -5.44 -13.11
CA GLU A 150 -14.88 -6.76 -13.58
C GLU A 150 -13.88 -7.44 -12.63
N TYR A 151 -13.13 -6.67 -11.84
CA TYR A 151 -12.17 -7.18 -10.86
C TYR A 151 -12.68 -7.08 -9.42
N VAL A 152 -13.43 -6.01 -9.11
CA VAL A 152 -14.04 -5.80 -7.79
C VAL A 152 -15.15 -6.81 -7.52
N GLY A 153 -16.00 -7.13 -8.50
CA GLY A 153 -17.12 -8.06 -8.35
C GLY A 153 -16.69 -9.43 -7.79
N PRO A 154 -15.76 -10.15 -8.45
CA PRO A 154 -15.26 -11.43 -7.95
C PRO A 154 -14.66 -11.36 -6.54
N ALA A 155 -13.97 -10.26 -6.20
CA ALA A 155 -13.42 -10.07 -4.87
C ALA A 155 -14.52 -9.91 -3.81
N ILE A 156 -15.58 -9.14 -4.12
CA ILE A 156 -16.73 -8.95 -3.23
C ILE A 156 -17.50 -10.26 -3.05
N ASP A 157 -17.70 -11.05 -4.10
CA ASP A 157 -18.35 -12.35 -3.99
C ASP A 157 -17.58 -13.27 -3.04
N ARG A 158 -16.25 -13.29 -3.16
CA ARG A 158 -15.39 -14.08 -2.26
C ARG A 158 -15.46 -13.61 -0.81
N LEU A 159 -15.36 -12.29 -0.57
CA LEU A 159 -15.48 -11.71 0.77
C LEU A 159 -16.86 -11.96 1.39
N THR A 160 -17.92 -11.83 0.60
CA THR A 160 -19.31 -12.07 1.04
C THR A 160 -19.48 -13.51 1.51
N ALA A 161 -19.00 -14.48 0.72
CA ALA A 161 -19.03 -15.89 1.11
C ALA A 161 -18.20 -16.17 2.37
N PHE A 162 -17.01 -15.57 2.46
CA PHE A 162 -16.13 -15.70 3.63
C PHE A 162 -16.79 -15.18 4.91
N TYR A 163 -17.28 -13.93 4.90
CA TYR A 163 -17.90 -13.34 6.08
C TYR A 163 -19.20 -14.02 6.47
N SER A 164 -20.03 -14.42 5.49
CA SER A 164 -21.25 -15.19 5.78
C SER A 164 -20.96 -16.52 6.49
N LYS A 165 -19.81 -17.14 6.19
CA LYS A 165 -19.40 -18.40 6.81
C LYS A 165 -18.86 -18.21 8.23
N TYR A 166 -18.03 -17.19 8.47
CA TYR A 166 -17.27 -17.06 9.72
C TYR A 166 -17.81 -16.00 10.69
N LEU A 167 -18.75 -15.15 10.27
CA LEU A 167 -19.46 -14.19 11.11
C LEU A 167 -20.99 -14.36 10.99
N PRO A 168 -21.55 -15.54 11.26
CA PRO A 168 -23.00 -15.73 11.22
C PRO A 168 -23.67 -14.86 12.30
N THR A 169 -24.79 -14.22 11.96
CA THR A 169 -25.65 -13.49 12.90
C THR A 169 -26.52 -14.41 13.72
#